data_AF-A0A353PIM5-F1
#
_entry.id   AF-A0A353PIM5-F1
#
_cell.length_a   1.000
_cell.length_b   1.000
_cell.length_c   1.000
_cell.angle_alpha   90.00
_cell.angle_beta   90.00
_cell.angle_gamma   90.00
#
_symmetry.space_group_name_H-M   'P 1'
#
loop_
_entity.id
_entity.type
_entity.pdbx_description
1 polymer ?
#
loop_
_entity_poly.entity_id
_entity_poly.type
_entity_poly.pdbx_seq_one_letter_code
_entity_poly.pdbx_strand_id
1 'polypeptide(L)'
;EIEQKINQLIKTDTVEDEMGKLIELKAMRIGFICAGIGFVLSLISLLLNYSPIIMINILFLSFSLGSALEGLVQLYYYRKGIRYA
;
A
#
# COMPACT_ATOMS: atom_id res chain seq x y z
N GLU A 1 18.72 25.96 24.82
CA GLU A 1 19.53 25.78 23.59
C GLU A 1 19.55 24.35 23.05
N ILE A 2 19.94 23.34 23.84
CA ILE A 2 20.05 21.94 23.35
C ILE A 2 18.69 21.38 22.90
N GLU A 3 17.63 21.56 23.68
CA GLU A 3 16.27 21.13 23.30
C GLU A 3 15.74 21.81 22.03
N GLN A 4 16.11 23.07 21.80
CA GLN A 4 15.72 23.80 20.59
C GLN A 4 16.45 23.25 19.36
N LYS A 5 17.74 22.90 19.50
CA LYS A 5 18.49 22.23 18.44
C LYS A 5 17.95 20.83 18.14
N ILE A 6 17.57 20.06 19.17
CA ILE A 6 16.94 18.74 19.02
C ILE A 6 15.60 18.89 18.27
N ASN A 7 14.75 19.83 18.67
CA ASN A 7 13.47 20.07 17.98
C ASN A 7 13.64 20.58 16.55
N GLN A 8 14.68 21.38 16.25
CA GLN A 8 14.99 21.80 14.88
C GLN A 8 15.51 20.63 14.02
N LEU A 9 16.36 19.77 14.58
CA LEU A 9 16.84 18.57 13.90
C LEU A 9 15.68 17.61 13.60
N ILE A 10 14.82 17.32 14.58
CA ILE A 10 13.63 16.49 14.39
C ILE A 10 12.71 17.11 13.33
N LYS A 11 12.44 18.43 13.40
CA LYS A 11 11.60 19.10 12.39
C LYS A 11 12.14 18.99 10.97
N THR A 12 13.47 19.02 10.82
CA THR A 12 14.15 18.91 9.52
C THR A 12 14.12 17.46 9.01
N ASP A 13 14.29 16.46 9.89
CA ASP A 13 14.15 15.04 9.56
C ASP A 13 12.70 14.62 9.28
N THR A 14 11.71 15.28 9.90
CA THR A 14 10.28 15.00 9.69
C THR A 14 9.70 15.70 8.45
N VAL A 15 10.52 16.40 7.67
CA VAL A 15 10.06 16.90 6.36
C VAL A 15 9.88 15.66 5.48
N GLU A 16 8.62 15.24 5.29
CA GLU A 16 8.28 14.16 4.37
C GLU A 16 8.89 14.46 2.99
N ASP A 17 9.74 13.55 2.51
CA ASP A 17 10.27 13.63 1.16
C ASP A 17 9.12 13.46 0.16
N GLU A 18 8.90 14.46 -0.69
CA GLU A 18 7.86 14.46 -1.72
C GLU A 18 7.99 13.22 -2.64
N MET A 19 9.22 12.79 -2.95
CA MET A 19 9.44 11.59 -3.76
C MET A 19 8.95 10.35 -3.01
N GLY A 20 9.30 10.22 -1.73
CA GLY A 20 8.84 9.14 -0.87
C GLY A 20 7.32 9.08 -0.81
N LYS A 21 6.66 10.24 -0.69
CA LYS A 21 5.20 10.33 -0.67
C LYS A 21 4.57 9.88 -1.99
N LEU A 22 5.17 10.25 -3.12
CA LEU A 22 4.69 9.81 -4.43
C LEU A 22 4.87 8.30 -4.65
N ILE A 23 5.95 7.69 -4.14
CA ILE A 23 6.14 6.23 -4.17
C ILE A 23 5.03 5.55 -3.37
N GLU A 24 4.81 6.01 -2.14
CA GLU A 24 3.78 5.49 -1.24
C GLU A 24 2.40 5.52 -1.91
N LEU A 25 1.98 6.68 -2.44
CA LEU A 25 0.68 6.84 -3.08
C LEU A 25 0.51 5.97 -4.33
N LYS A 26 1.57 5.81 -5.15
CA LYS A 26 1.52 4.95 -6.35
C LYS A 26 1.43 3.47 -5.98
N ALA A 27 2.15 3.05 -4.96
CA ALA A 27 2.12 1.67 -4.49
C ALA A 27 0.78 1.33 -3.82
N MET A 28 0.29 2.22 -2.96
CA MET A 28 -1.00 2.11 -2.29
C MET A 28 -2.15 1.99 -3.30
N ARG A 29 -2.08 2.73 -4.44
CA ARG A 29 -3.06 2.58 -5.53
C ARG A 29 -3.13 1.14 -6.06
N ILE A 30 -1.98 0.47 -6.24
CA ILE A 30 -1.95 -0.92 -6.72
C ILE A 30 -2.48 -1.87 -5.65
N GLY A 31 -2.12 -1.65 -4.38
CA GLY A 31 -2.68 -2.39 -3.25
C GLY A 31 -4.21 -2.32 -3.21
N PHE A 32 -4.78 -1.12 -3.33
CA PHE A 32 -6.24 -0.92 -3.34
C PHE A 32 -6.93 -1.51 -4.56
N ILE A 33 -6.32 -1.48 -5.75
CA ILE A 33 -6.89 -2.13 -6.94
C ILE A 33 -6.99 -3.64 -6.68
N CYS A 34 -5.94 -4.27 -6.16
CA CYS A 34 -5.93 -5.70 -5.86
C CYS A 34 -6.98 -6.03 -4.79
N ALA A 35 -6.95 -5.31 -3.67
CA ALA A 35 -7.91 -5.45 -2.57
C ALA A 35 -9.37 -5.29 -3.03
N GLY A 36 -9.65 -4.25 -3.83
CA GLY A 36 -10.99 -3.97 -4.36
C GLY A 36 -11.51 -5.07 -5.28
N ILE A 37 -10.67 -5.58 -6.18
CA ILE A 37 -11.03 -6.72 -7.05
C ILE A 37 -11.36 -7.95 -6.21
N GLY A 38 -10.51 -8.32 -5.26
CA GLY A 38 -10.78 -9.50 -4.44
C GLY A 38 -11.96 -9.32 -3.49
N PHE A 39 -12.23 -8.11 -3.01
CA PHE A 39 -13.44 -7.81 -2.25
C PHE A 39 -14.69 -8.06 -3.09
N VAL A 40 -14.74 -7.55 -4.32
CA VAL A 40 -15.86 -7.79 -5.24
C VAL A 40 -16.00 -9.29 -5.57
N LEU A 41 -14.90 -10.00 -5.84
CA LEU A 41 -14.91 -11.44 -6.08
C LEU A 41 -15.44 -12.23 -4.87
N SER A 42 -15.12 -11.78 -3.66
CA SER A 42 -15.61 -12.42 -2.43
C SER A 42 -17.13 -12.29 -2.29
N LEU A 43 -17.71 -11.14 -2.68
CA LEU A 43 -19.16 -10.94 -2.72
C LEU A 43 -19.83 -11.78 -3.82
N ILE A 44 -19.21 -11.86 -5.00
CA ILE A 44 -19.68 -12.73 -6.08
C ILE A 44 -19.70 -14.19 -5.63
N SER A 45 -18.70 -14.62 -4.85
CA SER A 45 -18.66 -15.97 -4.29
C SER A 45 -19.88 -16.26 -3.41
N LEU A 46 -20.29 -15.31 -2.57
CA LEU A 46 -21.50 -15.46 -1.77
C LEU A 46 -22.77 -15.49 -2.63
N LEU A 47 -22.85 -14.66 -3.67
CA LEU A 47 -23.98 -14.64 -4.60
C LEU A 47 -24.19 -15.99 -5.30
N LEU A 48 -23.10 -16.73 -5.55
CA LEU A 48 -23.11 -18.06 -6.14
C LEU A 48 -23.42 -19.18 -5.13
N ASN A 49 -23.81 -18.85 -3.90
CA ASN A 49 -24.07 -19.78 -2.80
C ASN A 49 -22.85 -20.65 -2.41
N TYR A 50 -21.63 -20.18 -2.67
CA TYR A 50 -20.45 -20.83 -2.11
C TYR A 50 -20.36 -20.62 -0.59
N SER A 51 -19.65 -21.52 0.09
CA SER A 51 -19.43 -21.43 1.54
C SER A 51 -18.73 -20.12 1.94
N PRO A 52 -19.13 -19.48 3.06
CA PRO A 52 -18.44 -18.30 3.60
C PRO A 52 -16.94 -18.50 3.85
N ILE A 53 -16.49 -19.76 4.00
CA ILE A 53 -15.07 -20.12 4.10
C ILE A 53 -14.32 -19.71 2.83
N ILE A 54 -14.92 -19.88 1.65
CA ILE A 54 -14.32 -19.51 0.36
C ILE A 54 -14.19 -17.98 0.27
N MET A 55 -15.22 -17.24 0.68
CA MET A 55 -15.17 -15.77 0.76
C MET A 55 -13.99 -15.28 1.61
N ILE A 56 -13.82 -15.85 2.82
CA ILE A 56 -12.72 -15.48 3.72
C ILE A 56 -11.36 -15.75 3.08
N ASN A 57 -11.19 -16.90 2.41
CA ASN A 57 -9.95 -17.22 1.72
C ASN A 57 -9.67 -16.26 0.55
N ILE A 58 -10.69 -15.89 -0.22
CA ILE A 58 -10.56 -14.90 -1.30
C ILE A 58 -10.12 -13.54 -0.74
N LEU A 59 -10.75 -13.09 0.35
CA LEU A 59 -10.37 -11.83 1.00
C LEU A 59 -8.95 -11.87 1.52
N PHE A 60 -8.58 -12.94 2.23
CA PHE A 60 -7.24 -13.12 2.78
C PHE A 60 -6.19 -13.07 1.68
N LEU A 61 -6.36 -13.88 0.62
CA LEU A 61 -5.43 -13.91 -0.51
C LEU A 61 -5.34 -12.57 -1.22
N SER A 62 -6.48 -11.88 -1.42
CA SER A 62 -6.53 -10.58 -2.05
C SER A 62 -5.73 -9.52 -1.27
N PHE A 63 -5.97 -9.41 0.04
CA PHE A 63 -5.27 -8.43 0.86
C PHE A 63 -3.78 -8.78 1.02
N SER A 64 -3.43 -10.05 1.18
CA SER A 64 -2.04 -10.50 1.23
C SER A 64 -1.30 -10.21 -0.07
N LEU A 65 -1.90 -10.52 -1.22
CA LEU A 65 -1.31 -10.23 -2.53
C LEU A 65 -1.22 -8.72 -2.78
N GLY A 66 -2.26 -7.96 -2.43
CA GLY A 66 -2.27 -6.50 -2.54
C GLY A 66 -1.13 -5.87 -1.74
N SER A 67 -0.94 -6.29 -0.48
CA SER A 67 0.15 -5.82 0.38
C SER A 67 1.53 -6.22 -0.13
N ALA A 68 1.68 -7.47 -0.61
CA ALA A 68 2.95 -7.92 -1.20
C ALA A 68 3.30 -7.13 -2.47
N LEU A 69 2.32 -6.91 -3.36
CA LEU A 69 2.50 -6.10 -4.57
C LEU A 69 2.80 -4.64 -4.24
N GLU A 70 2.16 -4.06 -3.24
CA GLU A 70 2.47 -2.72 -2.76
C GLU A 70 3.94 -2.61 -2.34
N GLY A 71 4.43 -3.53 -1.50
CA GLY A 71 5.84 -3.56 -1.08
C GLY A 71 6.81 -3.75 -2.26
N LEU A 72 6.48 -4.62 -3.22
CA LEU A 72 7.28 -4.82 -4.43
C LEU A 72 7.32 -3.57 -5.31
N VAL A 73 6.20 -2.85 -5.45
CA VAL A 73 6.10 -1.61 -6.21
C VAL A 73 6.90 -0.51 -5.54
N GLN A 74 6.82 -0.38 -4.21
CA GLN A 74 7.65 0.56 -3.46
C GLN A 74 9.13 0.27 -3.71
N LEU A 75 9.56 -0.98 -3.53
CA LEU A 75 10.96 -1.38 -3.76
C LEU A 75 11.41 -1.12 -5.21
N TYR A 76 10.54 -1.36 -6.19
CA TYR A 76 10.82 -1.10 -7.59
C TYR A 76 11.04 0.40 -7.86
N TYR A 77 10.15 1.26 -7.40
CA TYR A 77 10.29 2.71 -7.59
C TYR A 77 11.45 3.30 -6.79
N TYR A 78 11.74 2.77 -5.59
CA TYR A 78 12.92 3.17 -4.82
C TYR A 78 14.22 2.85 -5.56
N ARG A 79 14.32 1.68 -6.22
CA ARG A 79 15.54 1.30 -6.97
C ARG A 79 15.68 1.99 -8.31
N LYS A 80 14.57 2.22 -9.02
CA LYS A 80 14.57 2.81 -10.36
C LYS A 80 14.64 4.34 -10.33
N GLY A 81 14.23 4.95 -9.21
CA GLY A 81 13.95 6.37 -9.12
C GLY A 81 12.61 6.71 -9.78
N ILE A 82 11.89 7.69 -9.21
CA ILE A 82 10.72 8.26 -9.89
C ILE A 82 11.23 9.23 -10.94
N ARG A 83 10.99 8.94 -12.23
CA ARG A 83 10.95 10.00 -13.24
C ARG A 83 9.60 10.68 -13.15
N TYR A 84 9.60 11.99 -12.91
CA TYR A 84 8.43 12.83 -13.12
C TYR A 84 7.92 12.56 -14.53
N ALA A 85 6.68 12.08 -14.62
CA ALA A 85 5.93 11.94 -15.86
C ALA A 85 4.83 12.97 -15.84
#